data_AF-A0A538GFN7-F1
#
_entry.id   AF-A0A538GFN7-F1
#
_cell.length_a   1.000
_cell.length_b   1.000
_cell.length_c   1.000
_cell.angle_alpha   90.00
_cell.angle_beta   90.00
_cell.angle_gamma   90.00
#
_symmetry.space_group_name_H-M   'P 1'
#
loop_
_entity.id
_entity.type
_entity.pdbx_description
1 polymer ?
#
loop_
_entity_poly.entity_id
_entity_poly.type
_entity_poly.pdbx_seq_one_letter_code
_entity_poly.pdbx_strand_id
1 'polypeptide(L)'
;MGDVVFVQADPHRAVELFRRGKLDVAPVPLGDIQDVLRDPQLRPAVRLRRLNAIDLVVAVPGGALDHSADLRRTYSETADRADYQALVPELEAPAAETLARSAHPNARAAAVAFSRARKQIARLPRVAVRFAVPRDPTLAYGAGVLVAAWRDLGLGAYFGSGRPDARFERVFNPRAQSGRPVIPIAWAVDAHLVSPRIQGWRESDRGVVAYRRLKFRGRRRSR
;
A
#
# COMPACT_ATOMS: atom_id res chain seq x y z
N MET A 1 -18.57 16.64 -26.05
CA MET A 1 -17.46 16.10 -25.24
C MET A 1 -18.06 15.87 -23.87
N GLY A 2 -18.00 14.65 -23.31
CA GLY A 2 -18.61 14.38 -22.01
C GLY A 2 -17.74 14.98 -20.90
N ASP A 3 -18.36 15.64 -19.93
CA ASP A 3 -17.65 16.18 -18.77
C ASP A 3 -17.14 15.05 -17.88
N VAL A 4 -15.95 15.24 -17.30
CA VAL A 4 -15.42 14.34 -16.26
C VAL A 4 -15.84 14.89 -14.91
N VAL A 5 -16.61 14.12 -14.16
CA VAL A 5 -17.08 14.48 -12.81
C VAL A 5 -16.34 13.64 -11.77
N PHE A 6 -15.84 14.29 -10.74
CA PHE A 6 -15.21 13.63 -9.59
C PHE A 6 -16.19 13.57 -8.43
N VAL A 7 -16.28 12.41 -7.79
CA VAL A 7 -17.16 12.17 -6.64
C VAL A 7 -16.30 11.70 -5.48
N GLN A 8 -16.42 12.38 -4.34
CA GLN A 8 -15.82 11.91 -3.10
C GLN A 8 -16.75 10.86 -2.48
N ALA A 9 -16.24 9.66 -2.28
CA ALA A 9 -16.96 8.55 -1.65
C ALA A 9 -15.98 7.66 -0.89
N ASP A 10 -16.47 7.00 0.15
CA ASP A 10 -15.80 5.86 0.76
C ASP A 10 -15.52 4.76 -0.29
N PRO A 11 -14.39 4.02 -0.21
CA PRO A 11 -14.04 3.00 -1.20
C PRO A 11 -15.12 1.95 -1.45
N HIS A 12 -15.74 1.38 -0.40
CA HIS A 12 -16.78 0.37 -0.58
C HIS A 12 -18.03 1.00 -1.21
N ARG A 13 -18.38 2.22 -0.80
CA ARG A 13 -19.48 2.97 -1.42
C ARG A 13 -19.21 3.26 -2.90
N ALA A 14 -17.97 3.57 -3.28
CA ALA A 14 -17.61 3.78 -4.67
C ALA A 14 -17.80 2.51 -5.52
N VAL A 15 -17.45 1.34 -4.99
CA VAL A 15 -17.70 0.04 -5.65
C VAL A 15 -19.20 -0.20 -5.84
N GLU A 16 -20.05 0.08 -4.84
CA GLU A 16 -21.50 -0.04 -4.99
C GLU A 16 -22.05 0.87 -6.08
N LEU A 17 -21.59 2.13 -6.13
CA LEU A 17 -22.00 3.08 -7.16
C LEU A 17 -21.54 2.64 -8.55
N PHE A 18 -20.33 2.06 -8.66
CA PHE A 18 -19.83 1.46 -9.90
C PHE A 18 -20.71 0.29 -10.37
N ARG A 19 -21.03 -0.65 -9.46
CA ARG A 19 -21.95 -1.77 -9.76
C ARG A 19 -23.31 -1.29 -10.27
N ARG A 20 -23.83 -0.20 -9.70
CA ARG A 20 -25.09 0.42 -10.12
C ARG A 20 -24.97 1.28 -11.39
N GLY A 21 -23.79 1.33 -12.02
CA GLY A 21 -23.52 2.12 -13.22
C GLY A 21 -23.53 3.64 -13.00
N LYS A 22 -23.51 4.09 -11.73
CA LYS A 22 -23.48 5.50 -11.32
C LYS A 22 -22.08 6.09 -11.30
N LEU A 23 -21.05 5.24 -11.25
CA LEU A 23 -19.66 5.60 -11.48
C LEU A 23 -19.12 4.78 -12.64
N ASP A 24 -18.27 5.39 -13.46
CA ASP A 24 -17.55 4.70 -14.52
C ASP A 24 -16.13 4.27 -14.10
N VAL A 25 -15.63 4.81 -12.99
CA VAL A 25 -14.38 4.42 -12.36
C VAL A 25 -14.59 4.39 -10.85
N ALA A 26 -14.08 3.35 -10.18
CA ALA A 26 -14.02 3.27 -8.71
C ALA A 26 -12.68 2.66 -8.27
N PRO A 27 -12.15 3.04 -7.09
CA PRO A 27 -11.05 2.29 -6.48
C PRO A 27 -11.53 0.89 -6.10
N VAL A 28 -10.61 -0.09 -6.13
CA VAL A 28 -10.80 -1.34 -5.41
C VAL A 28 -10.39 -1.11 -3.95
N PRO A 29 -11.27 -1.37 -2.96
CA PRO A 29 -10.90 -1.23 -1.56
C PRO A 29 -9.71 -2.13 -1.20
N LEU A 30 -8.89 -1.66 -0.26
CA LEU A 30 -7.74 -2.41 0.21
C LEU A 30 -8.21 -3.70 0.90
N GLY A 31 -7.59 -4.84 0.57
CA GLY A 31 -8.00 -6.18 1.03
C GLY A 31 -9.07 -6.86 0.16
N ASP A 32 -9.84 -6.12 -0.65
CA ASP A 32 -10.99 -6.67 -1.38
C ASP A 32 -10.64 -7.24 -2.76
N ILE A 33 -9.38 -7.13 -3.20
CA ILE A 33 -8.99 -7.48 -4.59
C ILE A 33 -9.34 -8.93 -4.95
N GLN A 34 -9.14 -9.87 -4.03
CA GLN A 34 -9.44 -11.29 -4.28
C GLN A 34 -10.95 -11.51 -4.47
N ASP A 35 -11.77 -10.86 -3.66
CA ASP A 35 -13.23 -10.94 -3.77
C ASP A 35 -13.74 -10.26 -5.05
N VAL A 36 -13.15 -9.12 -5.43
CA VAL A 36 -13.43 -8.42 -6.69
C VAL A 36 -13.03 -9.26 -7.91
N LEU A 37 -11.91 -9.98 -7.84
CA LEU A 37 -11.46 -10.89 -8.91
C LEU A 37 -12.31 -12.15 -9.02
N ARG A 38 -12.94 -12.59 -7.92
CA ARG A 38 -13.89 -13.71 -7.89
C ARG A 38 -15.27 -13.33 -8.39
N ASP A 39 -15.65 -12.06 -8.30
CA ASP A 39 -16.92 -11.55 -8.83
C ASP A 39 -16.89 -11.47 -10.38
N PRO A 40 -17.67 -12.30 -11.10
CA PRO A 40 -17.67 -12.32 -12.55
C PRO A 40 -18.19 -11.02 -13.19
N GLN A 41 -18.97 -10.20 -12.46
CA GLN A 41 -19.45 -8.91 -12.96
C GLN A 41 -18.39 -7.82 -12.88
N LEU A 42 -17.53 -7.87 -11.85
CA LEU A 42 -16.49 -6.86 -11.63
C LEU A 42 -15.15 -7.21 -12.27
N ARG A 43 -14.78 -8.49 -12.28
CA ARG A 43 -13.49 -8.97 -12.79
C ARG A 43 -13.08 -8.37 -14.15
N PRO A 44 -13.96 -8.29 -15.17
CA PRO A 44 -13.57 -7.73 -16.47
C PRO A 44 -13.21 -6.24 -16.44
N ALA A 45 -13.71 -5.52 -15.43
CA ALA A 45 -13.46 -4.10 -15.22
C ALA A 45 -12.19 -3.81 -14.41
N VAL A 46 -11.57 -4.82 -13.78
CA VAL A 46 -10.37 -4.63 -12.96
C VAL A 46 -9.20 -4.19 -13.83
N ARG A 47 -8.57 -3.09 -13.44
CA ARG A 47 -7.33 -2.57 -14.00
C ARG A 47 -6.33 -2.42 -12.86
N LEU A 48 -5.22 -3.14 -12.99
CA LEU A 48 -4.10 -3.08 -12.07
C LEU A 48 -2.98 -2.25 -12.68
N ARG A 49 -2.34 -1.42 -11.85
CA ARG A 49 -1.20 -0.62 -12.25
C ARG A 49 -0.12 -0.71 -11.20
N ARG A 50 0.99 -1.40 -11.54
CA ARG A 50 2.20 -1.31 -10.74
C ARG A 50 2.76 0.11 -10.80
N LEU A 51 2.95 0.70 -9.63
CA LEU A 51 3.52 2.02 -9.48
C LEU A 51 5.05 1.92 -9.39
N ASN A 52 5.74 2.99 -9.78
CA ASN A 52 7.14 3.20 -9.42
C ASN A 52 7.23 3.75 -7.98
N ALA A 53 6.58 3.05 -7.05
CA ALA A 53 6.49 3.45 -5.65
C ALA A 53 6.61 2.25 -4.72
N ILE A 54 6.99 2.54 -3.49
CA ILE A 54 7.12 1.57 -2.41
C ILE A 54 6.42 2.12 -1.18
N ASP A 55 5.72 1.25 -0.47
CA ASP A 55 5.21 1.53 0.87
C ASP A 55 6.32 1.15 1.86
N LEU A 56 6.73 2.11 2.69
CA LEU A 56 7.85 1.95 3.62
C LEU A 56 7.63 2.71 4.93
N VAL A 57 8.38 2.32 5.96
CA VAL A 57 8.56 3.13 7.15
C VAL A 57 9.76 4.05 6.96
N VAL A 58 9.56 5.35 7.16
CA VAL A 58 10.63 6.35 7.25
C VAL A 58 10.90 6.62 8.72
N ALA A 59 12.13 6.41 9.19
CA ALA A 59 12.53 6.87 10.50
C ALA A 59 12.65 8.40 10.49
N VAL A 60 12.06 9.05 11.49
CA VAL A 60 12.08 10.50 11.63
C VAL A 60 13.40 10.89 12.29
N PRO A 61 14.13 11.91 11.77
CA PRO A 61 15.37 12.35 12.38
C PRO A 61 15.20 12.65 13.87
N GLY A 62 16.08 12.09 14.71
CA GLY A 62 16.01 12.18 16.16
C GLY A 62 14.94 11.30 16.84
N GLY A 63 14.30 10.41 16.09
CA GLY A 63 13.35 9.42 16.62
C GLY A 63 14.03 8.10 17.01
N ALA A 64 13.32 7.24 17.73
CA ALA A 64 13.83 5.96 18.20
C ALA A 64 14.42 5.07 17.08
N LEU A 65 13.71 4.97 15.95
CA LEU A 65 14.17 4.18 14.79
C LEU A 65 15.31 4.84 14.02
N ASP A 66 15.56 6.13 14.20
CA ASP A 66 16.69 6.83 13.59
C ASP A 66 17.96 6.55 14.41
N HIS A 67 17.85 6.71 15.73
CA HIS A 67 18.96 6.56 16.68
C HIS A 67 19.50 5.13 16.82
N SER A 68 18.66 4.10 16.72
CA SER A 68 19.08 2.72 16.93
C SER A 68 18.96 1.88 15.66
N ALA A 69 20.13 1.54 15.09
CA ALA A 69 20.20 0.66 13.93
C ALA A 69 19.70 -0.75 14.25
N ASP A 70 19.98 -1.28 15.45
CA ASP A 70 19.52 -2.60 15.88
C ASP A 70 18.00 -2.64 16.05
N LEU A 71 17.41 -1.62 16.70
CA LEU A 71 15.95 -1.50 16.81
C LEU A 71 15.31 -1.45 15.43
N ARG A 72 15.80 -0.56 14.55
CA ARG A 72 15.31 -0.44 13.16
C ARG A 72 15.44 -1.75 12.39
N ARG A 73 16.55 -2.46 12.56
CA ARG A 73 16.77 -3.77 11.94
C ARG A 73 15.78 -4.80 12.46
N THR A 74 15.51 -4.88 13.76
CA THR A 74 14.52 -5.80 14.31
C THR A 74 13.11 -5.47 13.80
N TYR A 75 12.72 -4.19 13.75
CA TYR A 75 11.46 -3.78 13.10
C TYR A 75 11.41 -4.25 11.64
N SER A 76 12.51 -4.12 10.90
CA SER A 76 12.58 -4.58 9.51
C SER A 76 12.48 -6.10 9.37
N GLU A 77 13.24 -6.86 10.15
CA GLU A 77 13.26 -8.34 10.08
C GLU A 77 11.96 -8.96 10.60
N THR A 78 11.20 -8.25 11.44
CA THR A 78 9.90 -8.70 11.97
C THR A 78 8.70 -8.12 11.24
N ALA A 79 8.90 -7.28 10.22
CA ALA A 79 7.78 -6.72 9.46
C ALA A 79 7.07 -7.84 8.69
N ASP A 80 5.78 -8.02 8.95
CA ASP A 80 4.96 -9.01 8.26
C ASP A 80 4.57 -8.53 6.86
N ARG A 81 5.52 -8.69 5.94
CA ARG A 81 5.37 -8.26 4.55
C ARG A 81 4.42 -9.16 3.78
N ALA A 82 4.27 -10.42 4.20
CA ALA A 82 3.37 -11.35 3.54
C ALA A 82 1.92 -10.97 3.83
N ASP A 83 1.59 -10.70 5.09
CA ASP A 83 0.24 -10.26 5.47
C ASP A 83 -0.06 -8.87 4.90
N TYR A 84 0.90 -7.93 4.93
CA TYR A 84 0.71 -6.64 4.26
C TYR A 84 0.51 -6.81 2.75
N GLN A 85 1.26 -7.71 2.10
CA GLN A 85 1.09 -8.01 0.68
C GLN A 85 -0.31 -8.56 0.37
N ALA A 86 -0.89 -9.35 1.28
CA ALA A 86 -2.26 -9.85 1.14
C ALA A 86 -3.32 -8.73 1.14
N LEU A 87 -3.01 -7.58 1.74
CA LEU A 87 -3.90 -6.42 1.72
C LEU A 87 -3.85 -5.66 0.40
N VAL A 88 -2.70 -5.64 -0.27
CA VAL A 88 -2.54 -5.00 -1.58
C VAL A 88 -2.83 -6.00 -2.70
N PRO A 89 -2.99 -5.56 -3.96
CA PRO A 89 -3.11 -6.48 -5.11
C PRO A 89 -1.88 -7.40 -5.24
N GLU A 90 -1.96 -8.55 -4.56
CA GLU A 90 -0.89 -9.55 -4.32
C GLU A 90 -0.09 -9.92 -5.56
N LEU A 91 -0.77 -9.92 -6.72
CA LEU A 91 -0.24 -10.35 -8.01
C LEU A 91 0.78 -9.36 -8.60
N GLU A 92 0.75 -8.09 -8.19
CA GLU A 92 1.54 -7.03 -8.81
C GLU A 92 2.40 -6.23 -7.82
N ALA A 93 2.25 -6.47 -6.51
CA ALA A 93 2.86 -5.75 -5.40
C ALA A 93 3.74 -6.67 -4.53
N PRO A 94 4.93 -7.11 -4.99
CA PRO A 94 5.75 -8.00 -4.20
C PRO A 94 6.23 -7.34 -2.89
N ALA A 95 6.38 -8.15 -1.84
CA ALA A 95 7.11 -7.79 -0.64
C ALA A 95 8.47 -7.17 -0.99
N ALA A 96 8.86 -6.13 -0.25
CA ALA A 96 10.10 -5.43 -0.47
C ALA A 96 11.01 -5.52 0.75
N GLU A 97 12.16 -6.15 0.59
CA GLU A 97 13.22 -6.19 1.62
C GLU A 97 14.26 -5.07 1.41
N THR A 98 14.32 -4.52 0.19
CA THR A 98 15.24 -3.45 -0.20
C THR A 98 14.54 -2.43 -1.09
N LEU A 99 15.18 -1.29 -1.33
CA LEU A 99 14.72 -0.29 -2.31
C LEU A 99 14.98 -0.72 -3.77
N ALA A 100 15.63 -1.87 -3.99
CA ALA A 100 15.92 -2.39 -5.31
C ALA A 100 14.74 -3.23 -5.84
N ARG A 101 14.20 -2.82 -7.00
CA ARG A 101 13.04 -3.44 -7.65
C ARG A 101 13.25 -4.88 -8.11
N SER A 102 14.50 -5.27 -8.33
CA SER A 102 14.88 -6.60 -8.84
C SER A 102 15.10 -7.64 -7.74
N ALA A 103 15.01 -7.25 -6.47
CA ALA A 103 15.20 -8.18 -5.36
C ALA A 103 14.05 -9.20 -5.38
N HIS A 104 14.37 -10.47 -5.60
CA HIS A 104 13.40 -11.55 -5.48
C HIS A 104 13.35 -11.92 -4.00
N PRO A 105 12.21 -11.70 -3.31
CA PRO A 105 12.10 -12.02 -1.89
C PRO A 105 12.32 -13.54 -1.70
N ASN A 106 13.14 -13.89 -0.70
CA ASN A 106 13.39 -15.28 -0.35
C ASN A 106 12.63 -15.61 0.94
N ALA A 107 11.47 -16.24 0.80
CA ALA A 107 10.58 -16.54 1.92
C ALA A 107 11.27 -17.33 3.04
N ARG A 108 12.16 -18.28 2.70
CA ARG A 108 12.91 -19.05 3.70
C ARG A 108 13.89 -18.15 4.46
N ALA A 109 14.63 -17.29 3.76
CA ALA A 109 15.55 -16.35 4.39
C ALA A 109 14.80 -15.35 5.29
N ALA A 110 13.66 -14.84 4.85
CA ALA A 110 12.79 -13.97 5.63
C ALA A 110 12.29 -14.66 6.91
N ALA A 111 11.83 -15.91 6.84
CA ALA A 111 11.38 -16.66 8.01
C ALA A 111 12.52 -16.91 9.05
N VAL A 112 13.73 -17.19 8.57
CA VAL A 112 14.91 -17.31 9.45
C VAL A 112 15.25 -15.97 10.10
N ALA A 113 15.26 -14.88 9.33
CA ALA A 113 15.50 -13.53 9.85
C ALA A 113 14.47 -13.15 10.91
N PHE A 114 13.18 -13.36 10.64
CA PHE A 114 12.08 -13.14 11.59
C PHE A 114 12.31 -13.93 12.89
N SER A 115 12.57 -15.24 12.79
CA SER A 115 12.76 -16.11 13.94
C SER A 115 13.94 -15.69 14.81
N ARG A 116 15.03 -15.23 14.19
CA ARG A 116 16.19 -14.68 14.89
C ARG A 116 15.87 -13.35 15.55
N ALA A 117 15.26 -12.42 14.81
CA ALA A 117 14.92 -11.09 15.29
C ALA A 117 13.96 -11.16 16.49
N ARG A 118 12.97 -12.05 16.44
CA ARG A 118 12.03 -12.29 17.55
C ARG A 118 12.74 -12.68 18.85
N LYS A 119 13.80 -13.50 18.78
CA LYS A 119 14.61 -13.88 19.96
C LYS A 119 15.42 -12.70 20.53
N GLN A 120 15.72 -11.71 19.71
CA GLN A 120 16.51 -10.53 20.11
C GLN A 120 15.67 -9.44 20.78
N ILE A 121 14.34 -9.45 20.63
CA ILE A 121 13.44 -8.43 21.17
C ILE A 121 13.67 -8.19 22.67
N ALA A 122 13.83 -9.27 23.45
CA ALA A 122 14.05 -9.17 24.90
C ALA A 122 15.35 -8.45 25.30
N ARG A 123 16.31 -8.30 24.37
CA ARG A 123 17.60 -7.62 24.57
C ARG A 123 17.60 -6.19 24.05
N LEU A 124 16.54 -5.75 23.38
CA LEU A 124 16.43 -4.40 22.87
C LEU A 124 16.05 -3.41 23.98
N PRO A 125 16.42 -2.13 23.82
CA PRO A 125 15.86 -1.06 24.65
C PRO A 125 14.33 -1.08 24.60
N ARG A 126 13.69 -1.01 25.77
CA ARG A 126 12.23 -0.87 25.87
C ARG A 126 11.84 0.57 25.56
N VAL A 127 11.56 0.84 24.29
CA VAL A 127 11.21 2.17 23.79
C VAL A 127 9.82 2.13 23.17
N ALA A 128 8.99 3.09 23.53
CA ALA A 128 7.71 3.28 22.86
C ALA A 128 7.97 4.00 21.53
N VAL A 129 7.72 3.33 20.40
CA VAL A 129 7.95 3.87 19.06
C VAL A 129 6.64 4.45 18.52
N ARG A 130 6.58 5.78 18.43
CA ARG A 130 5.41 6.52 17.96
C ARG A 130 5.39 6.61 16.45
N PHE A 131 4.36 6.04 15.84
CA PHE A 131 4.06 6.21 14.43
C PHE A 131 3.11 7.40 14.22
N ALA A 132 3.36 8.19 13.19
CA ALA A 132 2.37 9.12 12.69
C ALA A 132 1.21 8.35 12.04
N VAL A 133 -0.04 8.76 12.29
CA VAL A 133 -1.19 8.25 11.55
C VAL A 133 -1.10 8.73 10.10
N PRO A 134 -1.07 7.83 9.10
CA PRO A 134 -1.07 8.23 7.70
C PRO A 134 -2.32 9.06 7.35
N ARG A 135 -2.15 10.09 6.51
CA ARG A 135 -3.28 10.90 6.02
C ARG A 135 -4.10 10.21 4.95
N ASP A 136 -3.46 9.35 4.18
CA ASP A 136 -4.12 8.50 3.19
C ASP A 136 -4.83 7.35 3.93
N PRO A 137 -6.17 7.24 3.85
CA PRO A 137 -6.91 6.16 4.51
C PRO A 137 -6.47 4.75 4.10
N THR A 138 -6.03 4.58 2.86
CA THR A 138 -5.54 3.30 2.33
C THR A 138 -4.25 2.90 3.06
N LEU A 139 -3.30 3.84 3.15
CA LEU A 139 -2.06 3.61 3.89
C LEU A 139 -2.30 3.50 5.40
N ALA A 140 -3.30 4.20 5.94
CA ALA A 140 -3.64 4.16 7.36
C ALA A 140 -4.09 2.76 7.79
N TYR A 141 -4.91 2.09 6.98
CA TYR A 141 -5.32 0.71 7.25
C TYR A 141 -4.13 -0.26 7.26
N GLY A 142 -3.31 -0.25 6.20
CA GLY A 142 -2.14 -1.12 6.10
C GLY A 142 -1.10 -0.84 7.20
N ALA A 143 -0.86 0.44 7.52
CA ALA A 143 0.00 0.82 8.65
C ALA A 143 -0.56 0.32 9.98
N GLY A 144 -1.89 0.30 10.14
CA GLY A 144 -2.57 -0.22 11.32
C GLY A 144 -2.24 -1.68 11.60
N VAL A 145 -2.28 -2.51 10.56
CA VAL A 145 -1.93 -3.93 10.66
C VAL A 145 -0.47 -4.10 11.09
N LEU A 146 0.46 -3.38 10.47
CA LEU A 146 1.89 -3.45 10.82
C LEU A 146 2.17 -2.98 12.25
N VAL A 147 1.61 -1.83 12.65
CA VAL A 147 1.81 -1.27 13.99
C VAL A 147 1.23 -2.19 15.06
N ALA A 148 0.05 -2.78 14.81
CA ALA A 148 -0.53 -3.77 15.71
C ALA A 148 0.37 -5.02 15.82
N ALA A 149 0.85 -5.57 14.70
CA ALA A 149 1.75 -6.73 14.71
C ALA A 149 3.03 -6.46 15.51
N TRP A 150 3.69 -5.31 15.32
CA TRP A 150 4.88 -4.95 16.10
C TRP A 150 4.58 -4.71 17.58
N ARG A 151 3.44 -4.11 17.91
CA ARG A 151 2.99 -3.95 19.30
C ARG A 151 2.84 -5.30 19.97
N ASP A 152 2.18 -6.23 19.31
CA ASP A 152 1.86 -7.56 19.85
C ASP A 152 3.13 -8.44 19.97
N LEU A 153 4.16 -8.16 19.15
CA LEU A 153 5.51 -8.71 19.31
C LEU A 153 6.31 -8.11 20.48
N GLY A 154 5.81 -7.06 21.13
CA GLY A 154 6.47 -6.39 22.24
C GLY A 154 7.50 -5.32 21.84
N LEU A 155 7.47 -4.83 20.60
CA LEU A 155 8.37 -3.77 20.13
C LEU A 155 7.92 -2.35 20.54
N GLY A 156 6.73 -2.20 21.14
CA GLY A 156 6.26 -0.92 21.65
C GLY A 156 5.76 0.05 20.57
N ALA A 157 5.37 -0.45 19.40
CA ALA A 157 4.79 0.37 18.34
C ALA A 157 3.37 0.87 18.71
N TYR A 158 3.06 2.13 18.43
CA TYR A 158 1.73 2.70 18.61
C TYR A 158 1.53 3.94 17.73
N PHE A 159 0.27 4.32 17.47
CA PHE A 159 -0.06 5.63 16.92
C PHE A 159 -0.31 6.65 18.03
N GLY A 160 0.16 7.88 17.85
CA GLY A 160 -0.09 8.95 18.81
C GLY A 160 0.12 10.35 18.25
N SER A 161 -0.45 11.35 18.93
CA SER A 161 -0.29 12.77 18.61
C SER A 161 1.07 13.31 19.09
N GLY A 162 1.71 14.22 18.36
CA GLY A 162 3.01 14.80 18.74
C GLY A 162 4.12 14.48 17.73
N ARG A 163 5.39 14.70 18.09
CA ARG A 163 6.52 14.39 17.20
C ARG A 163 6.62 12.85 17.05
N PRO A 164 6.48 12.31 15.83
CA PRO A 164 6.58 10.87 15.60
C PRO A 164 8.05 10.42 15.53
N ASP A 165 8.30 9.16 15.87
CA ASP A 165 9.57 8.45 15.64
C ASP A 165 9.66 7.90 14.22
N ALA A 166 8.51 7.60 13.63
CA ALA A 166 8.40 6.94 12.34
C ALA A 166 7.14 7.38 11.57
N ARG A 167 7.21 7.32 10.25
CA ARG A 167 6.10 7.57 9.34
C ARG A 167 5.94 6.41 8.38
N PHE A 168 4.70 6.00 8.14
CA PHE A 168 4.40 5.06 7.07
C PHE A 168 4.01 5.86 5.82
N GLU A 169 4.77 5.70 4.74
CA GLU A 169 4.66 6.53 3.55
C GLU A 169 4.77 5.69 2.28
N ARG A 170 3.96 6.05 1.28
CA ARG A 170 4.16 5.66 -0.10
C ARG A 170 5.14 6.61 -0.76
N VAL A 171 6.28 6.11 -1.17
CA VAL A 171 7.34 6.89 -1.81
C VAL A 171 7.46 6.52 -3.28
N PHE A 172 7.26 7.50 -4.15
CA PHE A 172 7.60 7.38 -5.57
C PHE A 172 9.10 7.57 -5.80
N ASN A 173 9.65 6.87 -6.79
CA ASN A 173 11.09 6.86 -7.10
C ASN A 173 11.95 6.44 -5.89
N PRO A 174 11.80 5.20 -5.38
CA PRO A 174 12.39 4.78 -4.11
C PRO A 174 13.92 4.85 -4.04
N ARG A 175 14.61 4.82 -5.19
CA ARG A 175 16.07 5.03 -5.25
C ARG A 175 16.51 6.37 -4.66
N ALA A 176 15.65 7.40 -4.68
CA ALA A 176 15.93 8.69 -4.07
C ALA A 176 15.98 8.64 -2.53
N GLN A 177 15.48 7.58 -1.91
CA GLN A 177 15.58 7.37 -0.45
C GLN A 177 16.85 6.60 -0.06
N SER A 178 17.74 6.28 -1.00
CA SER A 178 19.00 5.57 -0.70
C SER A 178 19.81 6.39 0.31
N GLY A 179 20.31 5.74 1.37
CA GLY A 179 21.05 6.39 2.45
C GLY A 179 20.18 6.92 3.60
N ARG A 180 18.84 6.88 3.49
CA ARG A 180 17.95 7.21 4.61
C ARG A 180 17.64 5.96 5.46
N PRO A 181 17.44 6.11 6.78
CA PRO A 181 16.99 5.03 7.65
C PRO A 181 15.52 4.71 7.34
N VAL A 182 15.30 3.70 6.51
CA VAL A 182 13.98 3.26 6.08
C VAL A 182 13.79 1.75 6.25
N ILE A 183 12.54 1.32 6.34
CA ILE A 183 12.14 -0.09 6.34
C ILE A 183 11.18 -0.30 5.17
N PRO A 184 11.67 -0.86 4.05
CA PRO A 184 10.83 -1.28 2.93
C PRO A 184 9.81 -2.33 3.38
N ILE A 185 8.55 -2.19 2.96
CA ILE A 185 7.47 -3.16 3.25
C ILE A 185 7.01 -3.84 1.96
N ALA A 186 6.46 -3.10 1.00
CA ALA A 186 5.92 -3.67 -0.23
C ALA A 186 5.97 -2.67 -1.39
N TRP A 187 6.09 -3.17 -2.61
CA TRP A 187 5.91 -2.35 -3.80
C TRP A 187 4.44 -1.95 -3.97
N ALA A 188 4.19 -0.73 -4.42
CA ALA A 188 2.84 -0.20 -4.54
C ALA A 188 2.17 -0.59 -5.86
N VAL A 189 0.88 -0.89 -5.78
CA VAL A 189 -0.02 -1.12 -6.92
C VAL A 189 -1.31 -0.36 -6.67
N ASP A 190 -1.81 0.26 -7.73
CA ASP A 190 -3.16 0.79 -7.77
C ASP A 190 -4.10 -0.19 -8.48
N ALA A 191 -5.31 -0.29 -7.96
CA ALA A 191 -6.36 -1.16 -8.48
C ALA A 191 -7.65 -0.36 -8.63
N HIS A 192 -8.18 -0.39 -9.86
CA HIS A 192 -9.40 0.33 -10.22
C HIS A 192 -10.39 -0.60 -10.92
N LEU A 193 -11.67 -0.38 -10.65
CA LEU A 193 -12.75 -0.80 -11.51
C LEU A 193 -12.94 0.27 -12.58
N VAL A 194 -12.84 -0.11 -13.85
CA VAL A 194 -13.02 0.79 -14.99
C VAL A 194 -14.08 0.24 -15.91
N SER A 195 -15.13 1.03 -16.13
CA SER A 195 -16.27 0.63 -16.96
C SER A 195 -15.81 0.36 -18.39
N PRO A 196 -16.32 -0.69 -19.06
CA PRO A 196 -16.05 -0.96 -20.47
C PRO A 196 -16.57 0.16 -21.40
N ARG A 197 -17.42 1.06 -20.88
CA ARG A 197 -17.88 2.26 -21.59
C ARG A 197 -16.76 3.30 -21.74
N ILE A 198 -15.75 3.27 -20.89
CA ILE A 198 -14.59 4.16 -20.98
C ILE A 198 -13.55 3.53 -21.91
N GLN A 199 -13.14 4.29 -22.91
CA GLN A 199 -11.98 4.00 -23.75
C GLN A 199 -10.85 4.98 -23.47
N GLY A 200 -9.61 4.55 -23.74
CA GLY A 200 -8.43 5.39 -23.58
C GLY A 200 -8.00 5.60 -22.13
N TRP A 201 -8.62 4.89 -21.17
CA TRP A 201 -8.16 4.89 -19.78
C TRP A 201 -6.72 4.38 -19.71
N ARG A 202 -5.86 5.20 -19.10
CA ARG A 202 -4.46 4.87 -18.86
C ARG A 202 -4.00 5.63 -17.63
N GLU A 203 -3.34 4.88 -16.76
CA GLU A 203 -2.67 5.39 -15.59
C GLU A 203 -1.15 5.35 -15.79
N SER A 204 -0.46 6.38 -15.30
CA SER A 204 1.00 6.43 -15.30
C SER A 204 1.59 5.50 -14.24
N ASP A 205 2.91 5.37 -14.18
CA ASP A 205 3.59 4.69 -13.07
C ASP A 205 3.60 5.52 -11.77
N ARG A 206 3.02 6.73 -11.79
CA ARG A 206 2.85 7.61 -10.63
C ARG A 206 1.41 7.68 -10.11
N GLY A 207 0.52 6.80 -10.59
CA GLY A 207 -0.89 6.80 -10.19
C GLY A 207 -1.72 7.95 -10.81
N VAL A 208 -1.21 8.58 -11.88
CA VAL A 208 -1.90 9.71 -12.53
C VAL A 208 -2.65 9.23 -13.76
N VAL A 209 -3.97 9.41 -13.76
CA VAL A 209 -4.86 9.04 -14.88
C VAL A 209 -4.84 10.11 -15.98
N ALA A 210 -4.68 9.68 -17.23
CA ALA A 210 -4.65 10.55 -18.41
C ALA A 210 -6.07 10.91 -18.91
N TYR A 211 -6.79 11.80 -18.20
CA TYR A 211 -8.18 12.16 -18.51
C TYR A 211 -8.41 12.71 -19.93
N ARG A 212 -7.42 13.41 -20.51
CA ARG A 212 -7.50 13.97 -21.88
C ARG A 212 -7.73 12.93 -22.98
N ARG A 213 -7.45 11.65 -22.70
CA ARG A 213 -7.59 10.55 -23.68
C ARG A 213 -8.89 9.77 -23.52
N LEU A 214 -9.69 10.09 -22.50
CA LEU A 214 -10.92 9.37 -22.22
C LEU A 214 -11.97 9.63 -23.30
N LYS A 215 -12.57 8.56 -23.79
CA LYS A 215 -13.72 8.60 -24.69
C LYS A 215 -14.81 7.71 -24.11
N PHE A 216 -16.04 8.21 -24.07
CA PHE A 216 -17.19 7.43 -23.67
C PHE A 216 -17.82 6.76 -24.89
N ARG A 217 -17.90 5.43 -24.90
CA ARG A 217 -18.76 4.72 -25.84
C ARG A 217 -20.20 4.84 -25.37
N GLY A 218 -20.95 5.74 -25.99
CA GLY A 218 -22.41 5.75 -25.85
C GLY A 218 -22.98 4.39 -26.29
N ARG A 219 -24.01 3.91 -25.59
CA ARG A 219 -24.85 2.81 -26.10
C ARG A 219 -25.33 3.24 -27.49
N ARG A 220 -25.07 2.45 -28.54
CA ARG A 220 -25.93 2.49 -29.73
C ARG A 220 -27.34 2.21 -29.22
N ARG A 221 -28.22 3.21 -29.26
CA ARG A 221 -29.66 2.97 -29.21
C ARG A 221 -29.96 2.14 -30.45
N SER A 222 -30.21 0.83 -30.29
CA SER A 222 -30.95 0.11 -31.31
C SER A 222 -32.31 0.81 -31.40
N ARG A 223 -32.60 1.36 -32.58
CA ARG A 223 -33.96 1.73 -32.95
C ARG A 223 -34.79 0.46 -33.09
#